data_AF-A0A2G5SCG7-F1
#
_entry.id   AF-A0A2G5SCG7-F1
#
_cell.length_a   1.000
_cell.length_b   1.000
_cell.length_c   1.000
_cell.angle_alpha   90.00
_cell.angle_beta   90.00
_cell.angle_gamma   90.00
#
_symmetry.space_group_name_H-M   'P 1'
#
loop_
_entity.id
_entity.type
_entity.pdbx_description
1 polymer ?
#
loop_
_entity_poly.entity_id
_entity_poly.type
_entity_poly.pdbx_seq_one_letter_code
_entity_poly.pdbx_strand_id
1 'polypeptide(L)'
;MTDQKKPQQEFFSDKKPVTEWPQFKLTGPLADILIENRRIVKSGVLGQLPADVPIEKVVEDYHNFLDKQVEEVELNDQLDDAIVLKPMEVEIRKLAANALKDYINAYLRSHLLYSEEWVQYDKHQLQILGSDHAKEVEWEEFTEEELARNAEKEKQKGKGTKKDVTPKYERKLKRFIAKKKYEPAKYYGFSHLLRLICNFHTLVVTAEYEEGAQQIILPGVQQFVDYITKNWPKFHEKSTNGSGP
;
A
#
# COMPACT_ATOMS: atom_id res chain seq x y z
N MET A 1 -5.63 -18.97 -47.37
CA MET A 1 -5.26 -18.88 -45.94
C MET A 1 -4.48 -17.61 -45.76
N THR A 2 -5.16 -16.54 -45.37
CA THR A 2 -4.58 -15.22 -45.17
C THR A 2 -4.34 -15.04 -43.68
N ASP A 3 -3.08 -15.14 -43.26
CA ASP A 3 -2.66 -14.85 -41.90
C ASP A 3 -2.79 -13.35 -41.64
N GLN A 4 -3.85 -12.98 -40.91
CA GLN A 4 -3.97 -11.65 -40.32
C GLN A 4 -3.10 -11.61 -39.05
N LYS A 5 -1.88 -11.08 -39.18
CA LYS A 5 -1.11 -10.62 -38.01
C LYS A 5 -1.90 -9.50 -37.33
N LYS A 6 -2.38 -9.76 -36.11
CA LYS A 6 -2.86 -8.71 -35.20
C LYS A 6 -1.73 -7.69 -34.99
N PRO A 7 -1.99 -6.38 -35.08
CA PRO A 7 -1.03 -5.40 -34.61
C PRO A 7 -0.94 -5.53 -33.08
N GLN A 8 0.20 -6.01 -32.59
CA GLN A 8 0.61 -5.73 -31.23
C GLN A 8 0.86 -4.22 -31.19
N GLN A 9 -0.06 -3.48 -30.60
CA GLN A 9 0.24 -2.12 -30.14
C GLN A 9 1.24 -2.27 -28.99
N GLU A 10 2.52 -2.35 -29.33
CA GLU A 10 3.58 -2.08 -28.40
C GLU A 10 3.51 -0.59 -28.09
N PHE A 11 2.97 -0.26 -26.92
CA PHE A 11 3.14 1.06 -26.33
C PHE A 11 4.60 1.19 -25.89
N PHE A 12 5.52 1.28 -26.84
CA PHE A 12 6.85 1.79 -26.54
C PHE A 12 6.69 3.27 -26.27
N SER A 13 6.73 3.63 -24.99
CA SER A 13 7.07 5.00 -24.63
C SER A 13 8.52 5.23 -25.07
N ASP A 14 8.75 6.18 -25.97
CA ASP A 14 10.08 6.59 -26.42
C ASP A 14 10.93 7.24 -25.30
N LYS A 15 10.40 7.29 -24.07
CA LYS A 15 11.05 7.93 -22.93
C LYS A 15 11.91 6.93 -22.18
N LYS A 16 13.18 7.28 -22.03
CA LYS A 16 14.14 6.48 -21.27
C LYS A 16 13.72 6.42 -19.80
N PRO A 17 13.85 5.26 -19.15
CA PRO A 17 13.61 5.14 -17.72
C PRO A 17 14.60 5.99 -16.94
N VAL A 18 14.15 6.53 -15.82
CA VAL A 18 15.00 7.30 -14.91
C VAL A 18 15.93 6.36 -14.18
N THR A 19 17.24 6.59 -14.33
CA THR A 19 18.29 5.78 -13.68
C THR A 19 18.65 6.30 -12.29
N GLU A 20 18.27 7.53 -11.95
CA GLU A 20 18.61 8.18 -10.69
C GLU A 20 17.36 8.61 -9.93
N TRP A 21 17.16 8.00 -8.76
CA TRP A 21 16.10 8.39 -7.83
C TRP A 21 16.71 8.92 -6.54
N PRO A 22 16.14 9.99 -5.95
CA PRO A 22 16.67 10.55 -4.73
C PRO A 22 16.59 9.51 -3.60
N GLN A 23 17.67 9.46 -2.83
CA GLN A 23 17.70 8.69 -1.61
C GLN A 23 17.07 9.52 -0.49
N PHE A 24 16.01 8.99 0.12
CA PHE A 24 15.51 9.54 1.37
C PHE A 24 16.54 9.25 2.47
N LYS A 25 17.39 10.23 2.75
CA LYS A 25 18.35 10.15 3.86
C LYS A 25 17.57 10.32 5.16
N LEU A 26 17.40 9.23 5.90
CA LEU A 26 16.94 9.31 7.27
C LEU A 26 18.02 10.04 8.10
N THR A 27 17.66 11.12 8.76
CA THR A 27 18.59 11.93 9.56
C THR A 27 18.28 11.82 11.05
N GLY A 28 19.33 11.95 11.87
CA GLY A 28 19.23 11.98 13.33
C GLY A 28 18.49 10.76 13.91
N PRO A 29 17.41 10.94 14.68
CA PRO A 29 16.76 9.87 15.44
C PRO A 29 16.28 8.68 14.62
N LEU A 30 15.86 8.89 13.35
CA LEU A 30 15.36 7.80 12.51
C LEU A 30 16.46 6.81 12.09
N ALA A 31 17.68 7.31 11.87
CA ALA A 31 18.82 6.46 11.57
C ALA A 31 19.21 5.63 12.79
N ASP A 32 19.21 6.24 13.98
CA ASP A 32 19.51 5.55 15.24
C ASP A 32 18.52 4.41 15.52
N ILE A 33 17.23 4.62 15.22
CA ILE A 33 16.20 3.57 15.30
C ILE A 33 16.57 2.37 14.43
N LEU A 34 16.98 2.58 13.18
CA LEU A 34 17.35 1.48 12.28
C LEU A 34 18.63 0.78 12.72
N ILE A 35 19.63 1.52 13.19
CA ILE A 35 20.88 0.96 13.70
C ILE A 35 20.61 0.07 14.91
N GLU A 36 19.84 0.57 15.87
CA GLU A 36 19.48 -0.18 17.07
C GLU A 36 18.58 -1.37 16.72
N ASN A 37 17.61 -1.20 15.83
CA ASN A 37 16.77 -2.29 15.34
C ASN A 37 17.61 -3.41 14.70
N ARG A 38 18.61 -3.08 13.88
CA ARG A 38 19.51 -4.10 13.31
C ARG A 38 20.32 -4.79 14.39
N ARG A 39 20.80 -4.07 15.40
CA ARG A 39 21.56 -4.63 16.53
C ARG A 39 20.71 -5.63 17.33
N ILE A 40 19.48 -5.25 17.67
CA ILE A 40 18.53 -6.07 18.43
C ILE A 40 18.19 -7.35 17.63
N VAL A 41 17.83 -7.22 16.35
CA VAL A 41 17.50 -8.40 15.52
C VAL A 41 18.69 -9.34 15.37
N LYS A 42 19.91 -8.83 15.18
CA LYS A 42 21.13 -9.66 15.15
C LYS A 42 21.40 -10.40 16.46
N SER A 43 20.94 -9.87 17.60
CA SER A 43 21.06 -10.54 18.90
C SER A 43 20.03 -11.67 19.10
N GLY A 44 19.14 -11.91 18.13
CA GLY A 44 18.08 -12.90 18.21
C GLY A 44 16.79 -12.40 18.86
N VAL A 45 16.76 -11.12 19.27
CA VAL A 45 15.56 -10.49 19.82
C VAL A 45 14.73 -9.95 18.65
N LEU A 46 13.50 -10.44 18.53
CA LEU A 46 12.56 -10.03 17.48
C LEU A 46 11.49 -9.12 18.05
N GLY A 47 11.04 -8.15 17.25
CA GLY A 47 9.92 -7.28 17.62
C GLY A 47 8.64 -8.08 17.83
N GLN A 48 7.80 -7.65 18.76
CA GLN A 48 6.50 -8.27 18.98
C GLN A 48 5.58 -8.04 17.77
N LEU A 49 4.79 -9.05 17.42
CA LEU A 49 3.69 -8.96 16.46
C LEU A 49 2.37 -9.31 17.16
N PRO A 50 1.30 -8.51 16.99
CA PRO A 50 1.29 -7.22 16.30
C PRO A 50 2.13 -6.17 17.03
N ALA A 51 2.67 -5.22 16.27
CA ALA A 51 3.32 -4.04 16.82
C ALA A 51 2.31 -3.12 17.53
N ASP A 52 2.77 -2.39 18.55
CA ASP A 52 1.92 -1.46 19.32
C ASP A 52 1.28 -0.40 18.40
N VAL A 53 2.07 0.13 17.46
CA VAL A 53 1.59 0.99 16.38
C VAL A 53 1.94 0.35 15.04
N PRO A 54 0.98 -0.35 14.40
CA PRO A 54 1.21 -0.97 13.10
C PRO A 54 1.27 0.09 12.00
N ILE A 55 1.90 -0.25 10.88
CA ILE A 55 2.07 0.64 9.71
C ILE A 55 0.72 1.13 9.18
N GLU A 56 -0.32 0.29 9.22
CA GLU A 56 -1.69 0.68 8.85
C GLU A 56 -2.14 1.90 9.67
N LYS A 57 -1.93 1.90 10.99
CA LYS A 57 -2.25 3.05 11.84
C LYS A 57 -1.40 4.27 11.55
N VAL A 58 -0.13 4.11 11.18
CA VAL A 58 0.74 5.24 10.79
C VAL A 58 0.17 5.94 9.54
N VAL A 59 -0.32 5.16 8.58
CA VAL A 59 -0.94 5.68 7.35
C VAL A 59 -2.29 6.32 7.62
N GLU A 60 -3.13 5.70 8.47
CA GLU A 60 -4.41 6.28 8.90
C GLU A 60 -4.20 7.62 9.64
N ASP A 61 -3.23 7.68 10.55
CA ASP A 61 -2.84 8.90 11.26
C ASP A 61 -2.42 10.01 10.30
N TYR A 62 -1.72 9.67 9.22
CA TYR A 62 -1.34 10.62 8.20
C TYR A 62 -2.53 11.10 7.37
N HIS A 63 -3.46 10.21 7.02
CA HIS A 63 -4.69 10.61 6.32
C HIS A 63 -5.50 11.58 7.17
N ASN A 64 -5.71 11.25 8.45
CA ASN A 64 -6.42 12.11 9.39
C ASN A 64 -5.74 13.47 9.57
N PHE A 65 -4.40 13.51 9.54
CA PHE A 65 -3.65 14.75 9.57
C PHE A 65 -3.90 15.62 8.33
N LEU A 66 -3.93 15.02 7.13
CA LEU A 66 -4.22 15.74 5.89
C LEU A 66 -5.67 16.24 5.85
N ASP A 67 -6.63 15.43 6.31
CA ASP A 67 -8.04 15.81 6.33
C ASP A 67 -8.29 17.01 7.24
N LYS A 68 -7.66 17.03 8.42
CA LYS A 68 -7.72 18.20 9.33
C LYS A 68 -7.13 19.47 8.70
N GLN A 69 -6.07 19.36 7.90
CA GLN A 69 -5.50 20.52 7.22
C GLN A 69 -6.45 21.12 6.18
N VAL A 70 -7.31 20.31 5.56
CA VAL A 70 -8.34 20.81 4.63
C VAL A 70 -9.47 21.46 5.41
N GLU A 71 -9.99 20.80 6.44
CA GLU A 71 -11.09 21.30 7.27
C GLU A 71 -10.73 22.64 7.96
N GLU A 72 -9.52 22.76 8.51
CA GLU A 72 -9.05 23.99 9.17
C GLU A 72 -8.88 25.17 8.20
N VAL A 73 -8.67 24.90 6.92
CA VAL A 73 -8.58 25.91 5.87
C VAL A 73 -9.96 26.31 5.37
N GLU A 74 -10.88 25.36 5.18
CA GLU A 74 -12.28 25.64 4.81
C GLU A 74 -13.02 26.47 5.88
N LEU A 75 -12.63 26.34 7.15
CA LEU A 75 -13.16 27.14 8.26
C LEU A 75 -12.56 28.55 8.35
N ASN A 76 -11.39 28.79 7.75
CA ASN A 76 -10.62 30.04 7.84
C ASN A 76 -10.54 30.76 6.48
N ASP A 77 -11.70 31.02 5.86
CA ASP A 77 -11.94 31.73 4.60
C ASP A 77 -11.35 33.18 4.50
N GLN A 78 -10.46 33.58 5.41
CA GLN A 78 -9.90 34.93 5.55
C GLN A 78 -8.36 35.00 5.62
N LEU A 79 -7.62 33.92 5.37
CA LEU A 79 -6.14 33.95 5.37
C LEU A 79 -5.57 33.81 3.96
N ASP A 80 -5.36 34.96 3.31
CA ASP A 80 -4.81 35.11 1.95
C ASP A 80 -3.40 34.50 1.73
N ASP A 81 -2.70 34.06 2.78
CA ASP A 81 -1.29 33.60 2.71
C ASP A 81 -1.03 32.19 3.28
N ALA A 82 -2.07 31.45 3.73
CA ALA A 82 -1.89 30.06 4.10
C ALA A 82 -1.80 29.18 2.84
N ILE A 83 -0.81 28.29 2.75
CA ILE A 83 -0.71 27.32 1.66
C ILE A 83 -1.92 26.37 1.75
N VAL A 84 -3.00 26.71 1.06
CA VAL A 84 -4.22 25.90 0.97
C VAL A 84 -3.90 24.66 0.15
N LEU A 85 -3.90 23.50 0.81
CA LEU A 85 -3.80 22.21 0.13
C LEU A 85 -5.07 21.98 -0.67
N LYS A 86 -4.93 21.86 -1.99
CA LYS A 86 -6.09 21.54 -2.85
C LYS A 86 -6.54 20.11 -2.56
N PRO A 87 -7.84 19.78 -2.64
CA PRO A 87 -8.34 18.42 -2.42
C PRO A 87 -7.61 17.35 -3.27
N MET A 88 -7.24 17.70 -4.50
CA MET A 88 -6.48 16.81 -5.37
C MET A 88 -5.05 16.54 -4.86
N GLU A 89 -4.41 17.51 -4.22
CA GLU A 89 -3.07 17.34 -3.64
C GLU A 89 -3.11 16.43 -2.40
N VAL A 90 -4.19 16.51 -1.63
CA VAL A 90 -4.46 15.62 -0.49
C VAL A 90 -4.61 14.18 -0.96
N GLU A 91 -5.41 13.94 -2.00
CA GLU A 91 -5.58 12.60 -2.56
C GLU A 91 -4.26 12.03 -3.13
N ILE A 92 -3.43 12.85 -3.79
CA ILE A 92 -2.10 12.42 -4.25
C ILE A 92 -1.21 12.00 -3.07
N ARG A 93 -1.23 12.76 -1.97
CA ARG A 93 -0.44 12.46 -0.77
C ARG A 93 -0.93 11.19 -0.07
N LYS A 94 -2.25 11.00 0.06
CA LYS A 94 -2.85 9.76 0.59
C LYS A 94 -2.52 8.56 -0.30
N LEU A 95 -2.61 8.73 -1.62
CA LEU A 95 -2.22 7.69 -2.58
C LEU A 95 -0.77 7.28 -2.42
N ALA A 96 0.15 8.24 -2.23
CA ALA A 96 1.57 7.94 -2.01
C ALA A 96 1.80 7.13 -0.71
N ALA A 97 1.14 7.50 0.38
CA ALA A 97 1.22 6.75 1.64
C ALA A 97 0.65 5.34 1.53
N ASN A 98 -0.50 5.19 0.86
CA ASN A 98 -1.08 3.87 0.56
C ASN A 98 -0.18 3.05 -0.36
N ALA A 99 0.51 3.64 -1.34
CA ALA A 99 1.42 2.91 -2.21
C ALA A 99 2.59 2.28 -1.42
N LEU A 100 3.13 2.99 -0.41
CA LEU A 100 4.15 2.42 0.48
C LEU A 100 3.60 1.27 1.34
N LYS A 101 2.38 1.43 1.86
CA LYS A 101 1.66 0.38 2.60
C LYS A 101 1.45 -0.86 1.74
N ASP A 102 0.99 -0.67 0.51
CA ASP A 102 0.72 -1.74 -0.45
C ASP A 102 2.01 -2.45 -0.86
N TYR A 103 3.09 -1.68 -1.03
CA TYR A 103 4.42 -2.24 -1.26
C TYR A 103 4.86 -3.16 -0.11
N ILE A 104 4.72 -2.70 1.14
CA ILE A 104 4.99 -3.54 2.31
C ILE A 104 4.11 -4.79 2.29
N ASN A 105 2.83 -4.64 2.01
CA ASN A 105 1.91 -5.77 1.98
C ASN A 105 2.30 -6.83 0.93
N ALA A 106 2.87 -6.41 -0.19
CA ALA A 106 3.30 -7.30 -1.26
C ALA A 106 4.71 -7.88 -1.04
N TYR A 107 5.64 -7.09 -0.48
CA TYR A 107 7.08 -7.37 -0.57
C TYR A 107 7.84 -7.32 0.76
N LEU A 108 7.16 -7.21 1.91
CA LEU A 108 7.85 -7.20 3.22
C LEU A 108 8.80 -8.39 3.35
N ARG A 109 8.30 -9.61 3.09
CA ARG A 109 9.06 -10.87 3.24
C ARG A 109 10.31 -10.92 2.37
N SER A 110 10.24 -10.45 1.13
CA SER A 110 11.33 -10.58 0.16
C SER A 110 12.37 -9.47 0.26
N HIS A 111 11.97 -8.24 0.60
CA HIS A 111 12.84 -7.07 0.45
C HIS A 111 13.17 -6.34 1.77
N LEU A 112 12.36 -6.51 2.82
CA LEU A 112 12.42 -5.62 3.99
C LEU A 112 12.73 -6.35 5.31
N LEU A 113 12.60 -7.68 5.34
CA LEU A 113 12.98 -8.50 6.48
C LEU A 113 14.46 -8.86 6.45
N TYR A 114 15.09 -8.84 7.61
CA TYR A 114 16.34 -9.55 7.82
C TYR A 114 16.09 -11.06 7.85
N SER A 115 17.12 -11.85 7.55
CA SER A 115 17.06 -13.31 7.55
C SER A 115 16.54 -13.90 8.87
N GLU A 116 16.86 -13.24 9.98
CA GLU A 116 16.50 -13.61 11.34
C GLU A 116 14.98 -13.49 11.60
N GLU A 117 14.27 -12.65 10.83
CA GLU A 117 12.83 -12.40 11.00
C GLU A 117 11.95 -13.34 10.15
N TRP A 118 12.53 -14.10 9.21
CA TRP A 118 11.77 -14.91 8.25
C TRP A 118 10.90 -15.97 8.94
N VAL A 119 11.42 -16.64 9.96
CA VAL A 119 10.68 -17.67 10.70
C VAL A 119 9.49 -17.06 11.45
N GLN A 120 9.66 -15.86 12.01
CA GLN A 120 8.57 -15.13 12.67
C GLN A 120 7.49 -14.74 11.66
N TYR A 121 7.87 -14.23 10.48
CA TYR A 121 6.93 -13.92 9.41
C TYR A 121 6.12 -15.15 8.99
N ASP A 122 6.78 -16.24 8.65
CA ASP A 122 6.12 -17.45 8.14
C ASP A 122 5.16 -18.03 9.19
N LYS A 123 5.59 -18.07 10.46
CA LYS A 123 4.73 -18.50 11.58
C LYS A 123 3.52 -17.58 11.76
N HIS A 124 3.71 -16.27 11.74
CA HIS A 124 2.62 -15.32 11.94
C HIS A 124 1.64 -15.33 10.76
N GLN A 125 2.13 -15.42 9.52
CA GLN A 125 1.29 -15.57 8.34
C GLN A 125 0.41 -16.83 8.45
N LEU A 126 0.99 -17.96 8.84
CA LEU A 126 0.25 -19.21 9.06
C LEU A 126 -0.79 -19.08 10.19
N GLN A 127 -0.49 -18.35 11.26
CA GLN A 127 -1.45 -18.10 12.34
C GLN A 127 -2.67 -17.29 11.87
N ILE A 128 -2.46 -16.28 11.02
CA ILE A 128 -3.54 -15.43 10.51
C ILE A 128 -4.37 -16.15 9.44
N LEU A 129 -3.69 -16.84 8.52
CA LEU A 129 -4.31 -17.48 7.38
C LEU A 129 -4.87 -18.88 7.71
N GLY A 130 -4.41 -19.53 8.78
CA GLY A 130 -4.75 -20.91 9.13
C GLY A 130 -3.99 -21.93 8.26
N SER A 131 -4.04 -23.21 8.62
CA SER A 131 -3.33 -24.28 7.90
C SER A 131 -3.86 -24.55 6.49
N ASP A 132 -5.13 -24.20 6.22
CA ASP A 132 -5.85 -24.51 4.96
C ASP A 132 -5.95 -23.34 3.96
N HIS A 133 -5.24 -22.25 4.23
CA HIS A 133 -5.09 -21.07 3.38
C HIS A 133 -4.73 -21.29 1.90
N ALA A 134 -4.34 -22.50 1.48
CA ALA A 134 -4.21 -22.85 0.07
C ALA A 134 -5.57 -23.18 -0.61
N LYS A 135 -6.63 -23.54 0.14
CA LYS A 135 -7.81 -24.26 -0.41
C LYS A 135 -9.18 -23.61 -0.26
N GLU A 136 -9.35 -22.56 0.54
CA GLU A 136 -10.71 -22.01 0.76
C GLU A 136 -11.12 -20.97 -0.29
N VAL A 137 -12.14 -21.31 -1.06
CA VAL A 137 -12.87 -20.41 -1.96
C VAL A 137 -14.25 -20.24 -1.34
N GLU A 138 -14.56 -19.03 -0.86
CA GLU A 138 -15.94 -18.70 -0.46
C GLU A 138 -16.73 -18.22 -1.68
N TRP A 139 -17.98 -18.67 -1.74
CA TRP A 139 -18.92 -18.31 -2.79
C TRP A 139 -19.98 -17.39 -2.19
N GLU A 140 -19.99 -16.11 -2.57
CA GLU A 140 -21.08 -15.19 -2.23
C GLU A 140 -22.03 -15.10 -3.42
N GLU A 141 -23.33 -15.30 -3.15
CA GLU A 141 -24.40 -15.06 -4.12
C GLU A 141 -24.67 -13.55 -4.18
N PHE A 142 -24.77 -13.01 -5.40
CA PHE A 142 -25.15 -11.61 -5.58
C PHE A 142 -26.51 -11.33 -4.93
N THR A 143 -26.65 -10.17 -4.27
CA THR A 143 -27.94 -9.73 -3.74
C THR A 143 -28.92 -9.44 -4.89
N GLU A 144 -30.23 -9.56 -4.64
CA GLU A 144 -31.27 -9.29 -5.65
C GLU A 144 -31.14 -7.89 -6.27
N GLU A 145 -30.70 -6.91 -5.47
CA GLU A 145 -30.47 -5.52 -5.90
C GLU A 145 -29.27 -5.36 -6.84
N GLU A 146 -28.20 -6.13 -6.64
CA GLU A 146 -27.04 -6.16 -7.54
C GLU A 146 -27.38 -6.87 -8.86
N LEU A 147 -28.20 -7.93 -8.81
CA LEU A 147 -28.71 -8.63 -9.99
C LEU A 147 -29.61 -7.72 -10.85
N ALA A 148 -30.49 -6.94 -10.23
CA ALA A 148 -31.36 -5.98 -10.91
C ALA A 148 -30.55 -4.90 -11.65
N ARG A 149 -29.55 -4.31 -10.98
CA ARG A 149 -28.67 -3.28 -11.58
C ARG A 149 -27.87 -3.80 -12.77
N ASN A 150 -27.40 -5.05 -12.70
CA ASN A 150 -26.64 -5.66 -13.80
C ASN A 150 -27.54 -6.02 -14.99
N ALA A 151 -28.79 -6.45 -14.75
CA ALA A 151 -29.76 -6.71 -15.81
C ALA A 151 -30.13 -5.43 -16.58
N GLU A 152 -30.24 -4.28 -15.91
CA GLU A 152 -30.47 -2.99 -16.55
C GLU A 152 -29.29 -2.55 -17.44
N LYS A 153 -28.05 -2.74 -16.98
CA LYS A 153 -26.84 -2.44 -17.75
C LYS A 153 -26.71 -3.28 -19.02
N GLU A 154 -27.18 -4.53 -19.01
CA GLU A 154 -27.17 -5.40 -20.21
C GLU A 154 -28.28 -5.02 -21.20
N LYS A 155 -29.45 -4.55 -20.73
CA LYS A 155 -30.51 -4.02 -21.60
C LYS A 155 -30.04 -2.80 -22.41
N GLN A 156 -29.18 -1.96 -21.84
CA GLN A 156 -28.62 -0.81 -22.55
C GLN A 156 -27.56 -1.19 -23.62
N LYS A 157 -26.94 -2.37 -23.53
CA LYS A 157 -25.92 -2.84 -24.49
C LYS A 157 -26.48 -3.69 -25.64
N GLY A 158 -27.76 -4.04 -25.61
CA GLY A 158 -28.39 -4.99 -26.55
C GLY A 158 -29.16 -4.36 -27.70
N LYS A 159 -28.50 -3.63 -28.62
CA LYS A 159 -28.99 -3.44 -30.00
C LYS A 159 -27.97 -4.03 -30.98
N GLY A 160 -28.02 -5.35 -31.18
CA GLY A 160 -27.14 -6.07 -32.11
C GLY A 160 -27.32 -7.59 -32.12
N THR A 161 -28.33 -8.05 -32.88
CA THR A 161 -28.43 -9.29 -33.68
C THR A 161 -28.07 -10.69 -33.12
N LYS A 162 -29.13 -11.51 -33.01
CA LYS A 162 -29.33 -12.98 -33.22
C LYS A 162 -28.74 -14.06 -32.27
N LYS A 163 -29.70 -14.78 -31.66
CA LYS A 163 -29.88 -16.24 -31.42
C LYS A 163 -28.66 -17.16 -31.60
N ASP A 164 -28.18 -17.71 -30.48
CA ASP A 164 -28.29 -19.13 -30.07
C ASP A 164 -27.15 -19.43 -29.09
N VAL A 165 -27.39 -19.28 -27.77
CA VAL A 165 -26.59 -19.94 -26.73
C VAL A 165 -27.47 -20.00 -25.48
N THR A 166 -27.60 -21.19 -24.91
CA THR A 166 -28.00 -21.50 -23.53
C THR A 166 -27.77 -20.32 -22.57
N PRO A 167 -28.74 -19.94 -21.71
CA PRO A 167 -28.66 -18.71 -20.94
C PRO A 167 -27.36 -18.69 -20.13
N LYS A 168 -26.47 -17.77 -20.52
CA LYS A 168 -25.21 -17.38 -19.87
C LYS A 168 -25.45 -16.72 -18.50
N TYR A 169 -26.54 -17.08 -17.83
CA TYR A 169 -27.03 -16.49 -16.59
C TYR A 169 -26.53 -17.27 -15.37
N GLU A 170 -26.32 -18.59 -15.48
CA GLU A 170 -25.74 -19.39 -14.39
C GLU A 170 -24.26 -19.07 -14.12
N ARG A 171 -23.52 -18.56 -15.13
CA ARG A 171 -22.10 -18.16 -14.97
C ARG A 171 -21.88 -16.84 -14.23
N LYS A 172 -22.94 -16.13 -13.84
CA LYS A 172 -22.84 -14.78 -13.22
C LYS A 172 -23.32 -14.71 -11.77
N LEU A 173 -23.69 -15.82 -11.12
CA LEU A 173 -24.23 -15.80 -9.75
C LEU A 173 -23.21 -15.79 -8.63
N LYS A 174 -21.91 -15.89 -8.94
CA LYS A 174 -20.88 -15.96 -7.90
C LYS A 174 -19.77 -14.98 -8.22
N ARG A 175 -19.55 -14.00 -7.34
CA ARG A 175 -18.35 -13.16 -7.39
C ARG A 175 -17.24 -13.79 -6.56
N PHE A 176 -16.01 -13.69 -7.07
CA PHE A 176 -14.83 -14.10 -6.33
C PHE A 176 -14.58 -13.09 -5.21
N ILE A 177 -14.73 -13.49 -3.95
CA ILE A 177 -14.18 -12.73 -2.84
C ILE A 177 -12.76 -13.26 -2.61
N ALA A 178 -11.76 -12.39 -2.74
CA ALA A 178 -10.40 -12.75 -2.40
C ALA A 178 -10.33 -13.09 -0.91
N LYS A 179 -9.73 -14.26 -0.61
CA LYS A 179 -9.38 -14.79 0.72
C LYS A 179 -9.02 -13.70 1.74
N LYS A 180 -9.20 -14.04 3.02
CA LYS A 180 -8.44 -13.48 4.14
C LYS A 180 -6.98 -13.32 3.70
N LYS A 181 -6.57 -12.09 3.37
CA LYS A 181 -5.24 -11.78 2.84
C LYS A 181 -4.34 -11.48 4.02
N TYR A 182 -3.13 -12.01 4.00
CA TYR A 182 -2.14 -11.58 4.98
C TYR A 182 -1.62 -10.22 4.54
N GLU A 183 -1.88 -9.20 5.34
CA GLU A 183 -1.50 -7.81 5.10
C GLU A 183 -0.49 -7.40 6.17
N PRO A 184 0.82 -7.56 5.90
CA PRO A 184 1.86 -7.24 6.86
C PRO A 184 1.75 -5.85 7.50
N ALA A 185 1.24 -4.84 6.77
CA ALA A 185 1.05 -3.50 7.32
C ALA A 185 0.14 -3.44 8.57
N LYS A 186 -0.73 -4.44 8.78
CA LYS A 186 -1.61 -4.54 9.96
C LYS A 186 -0.88 -5.00 11.23
N TYR A 187 0.30 -5.60 11.07
CA TYR A 187 1.01 -6.30 12.15
C TYR A 187 2.41 -5.77 12.39
N TYR A 188 3.11 -5.34 11.35
CA TYR A 188 4.46 -4.81 11.44
C TYR A 188 4.44 -3.31 11.75
N GLY A 189 5.49 -2.84 12.43
CA GLY A 189 5.55 -1.49 12.99
C GLY A 189 6.51 -0.54 12.26
N PHE A 190 6.75 0.58 12.92
CA PHE A 190 7.48 1.73 12.36
C PHE A 190 8.88 1.40 11.82
N SER A 191 9.63 0.49 12.47
CA SER A 191 10.97 0.10 12.00
C SER A 191 10.94 -0.47 10.58
N HIS A 192 9.92 -1.27 10.23
CA HIS A 192 9.82 -1.88 8.90
C HIS A 192 9.42 -0.85 7.84
N LEU A 193 8.64 0.17 8.21
CA LEU A 193 8.38 1.32 7.35
C LEU A 193 9.66 2.11 7.05
N LEU A 194 10.49 2.36 8.06
CA LEU A 194 11.77 3.05 7.87
C LEU A 194 12.72 2.28 6.96
N ARG A 195 12.75 0.94 7.04
CA ARG A 195 13.53 0.10 6.12
C ARG A 195 13.07 0.27 4.67
N LEU A 196 11.76 0.35 4.42
CA LEU A 196 11.24 0.63 3.08
C LEU A 196 11.73 1.99 2.59
N ILE A 197 11.67 3.03 3.42
CA ILE A 197 12.06 4.39 3.03
C ILE A 197 13.56 4.46 2.67
N CYS A 198 14.44 3.79 3.43
CA CYS A 198 15.85 3.69 3.07
C CYS A 198 16.08 2.98 1.73
N ASN A 199 15.31 1.91 1.48
CA ASN A 199 15.45 1.12 0.25
C ASN A 199 14.66 1.70 -0.94
N PHE A 200 13.85 2.74 -0.73
CA PHE A 200 12.92 3.28 -1.73
C PHE A 200 13.58 3.50 -3.08
N HIS A 201 14.72 4.21 -3.10
CA HIS A 201 15.46 4.54 -4.32
C HIS A 201 15.81 3.30 -5.15
N THR A 202 16.25 2.21 -4.51
CA THR A 202 16.58 0.95 -5.19
C THR A 202 15.34 0.34 -5.83
N LEU A 203 14.21 0.41 -5.13
CA LEU A 203 12.95 -0.19 -5.58
C LEU A 203 12.35 0.54 -6.79
N VAL A 204 12.42 1.87 -6.81
CA VAL A 204 11.90 2.67 -7.94
C VAL A 204 12.81 2.63 -9.16
N VAL A 205 14.13 2.49 -8.98
CA VAL A 205 15.07 2.24 -10.09
C VAL A 205 14.74 0.93 -10.80
N THR A 206 14.42 -0.14 -10.04
CA THR A 206 14.04 -1.43 -10.63
C THR A 206 12.69 -1.43 -11.35
N ALA A 207 11.86 -0.42 -11.12
CA ALA A 207 10.53 -0.30 -11.74
C ALA A 207 10.54 0.45 -13.10
N GLU A 208 11.71 0.96 -13.53
CA GLU A 208 11.90 1.58 -14.86
C GLU A 208 10.93 2.72 -15.18
N TYR A 209 10.55 3.51 -14.17
CA TYR A 209 9.66 4.64 -14.32
C TYR A 209 10.24 5.77 -15.17
N GLU A 210 9.36 6.48 -15.89
CA GLU A 210 9.68 7.70 -16.63
C GLU A 210 9.83 8.93 -15.73
N GLU A 211 10.50 9.97 -16.24
CA GLU A 211 10.74 11.25 -15.53
C GLU A 211 9.45 11.92 -15.05
N GLY A 212 8.38 11.85 -15.84
CA GLY A 212 7.07 12.39 -15.45
C GLY A 212 6.49 11.70 -14.22
N ALA A 213 6.70 10.40 -14.05
CA ALA A 213 6.24 9.67 -12.87
C ALA A 213 7.04 10.08 -11.62
N GLN A 214 8.35 10.33 -11.77
CA GLN A 214 9.19 10.81 -10.68
C GLN A 214 8.71 12.16 -10.11
N GLN A 215 8.32 13.09 -10.98
CA GLN A 215 7.80 14.41 -10.57
C GLN A 215 6.48 14.33 -9.79
N ILE A 216 5.72 13.24 -9.93
CA ILE A 216 4.44 13.03 -9.23
C ILE A 216 4.66 12.25 -7.94
N ILE A 217 5.47 11.19 -7.99
CA ILE A 217 5.69 10.27 -6.87
C ILE A 217 6.48 10.96 -5.76
N LEU A 218 7.56 11.67 -6.10
CA LEU A 218 8.48 12.21 -5.10
C LEU A 218 7.83 13.23 -4.17
N PRO A 219 7.05 14.23 -4.63
CA PRO A 219 6.40 15.16 -3.71
C PRO A 219 5.45 14.45 -2.75
N GLY A 220 4.67 13.47 -3.22
CA GLY A 220 3.76 12.72 -2.37
C GLY A 220 4.49 11.91 -1.29
N VAL A 221 5.56 11.20 -1.67
CA VAL A 221 6.35 10.40 -0.74
C VAL A 221 7.14 11.29 0.23
N GLN A 222 7.75 12.38 -0.24
CA GLN A 222 8.52 13.30 0.61
C GLN A 222 7.66 13.90 1.72
N GLN A 223 6.43 14.32 1.42
CA GLN A 223 5.52 14.86 2.44
C GLN A 223 5.17 13.84 3.52
N PHE A 224 5.00 12.57 3.13
CA PHE A 224 4.79 11.49 4.09
C PHE A 224 6.05 11.23 4.93
N VAL A 225 7.23 11.21 4.30
CA VAL A 225 8.52 11.07 5.00
C VAL A 225 8.73 12.21 6.00
N ASP A 226 8.42 13.45 5.62
CA ASP A 226 8.53 14.61 6.50
C ASP A 226 7.57 14.50 7.69
N TYR A 227 6.34 14.06 7.44
CA TYR A 227 5.35 13.83 8.49
C TYR A 227 5.84 12.80 9.50
N ILE A 228 6.27 11.62 9.05
CA ILE A 228 6.74 10.59 9.98
C ILE A 228 8.05 10.99 10.67
N THR A 229 8.88 11.83 10.04
CA THR A 229 10.10 12.36 10.64
C THR A 229 9.80 13.34 11.76
N LYS A 230 8.75 14.16 11.63
CA LYS A 230 8.34 15.07 12.71
C LYS A 230 7.63 14.34 13.85
N ASN A 231 6.96 13.25 13.53
CA ASN A 231 6.07 12.53 14.45
C ASN A 231 6.63 11.18 14.91
N TRP A 232 7.90 10.87 14.65
CA TRP A 232 8.48 9.57 15.00
C TRP A 232 8.33 9.16 16.47
N PRO A 233 8.34 10.06 17.48
CA PRO A 233 8.26 9.64 18.88
C PRO A 233 6.97 8.89 19.19
N LYS A 234 5.84 9.27 18.58
CA LYS A 234 4.55 8.57 18.77
C LYS A 234 4.47 7.21 18.08
N PHE A 235 5.33 6.96 17.09
CA PHE A 235 5.35 5.71 16.33
C PHE A 235 6.42 4.72 16.81
N HIS A 236 7.40 5.23 17.57
CA HIS A 236 8.51 4.48 18.13
C HIS A 236 8.65 4.81 19.63
N GLU A 237 7.52 4.86 20.33
CA GLU A 237 7.55 5.01 21.77
C GLU A 237 8.10 3.70 22.36
N LYS A 238 9.21 3.81 23.09
CA LYS A 238 9.75 2.68 23.83
C LYS A 238 8.72 2.36 24.89
N SER A 239 8.08 1.20 24.82
CA SER A 239 7.28 0.66 25.91
C SER A 239 8.20 0.56 27.14
N THR A 240 8.22 1.62 27.95
CA THR A 240 8.99 1.74 29.18
C THR A 240 8.18 1.14 30.31
N ASN A 241 7.68 -0.08 30.10
CA ASN A 241 7.04 -0.89 31.13
C ASN A 241 7.65 -2.30 31.10
N GLY A 242 8.97 -2.36 31.20
CA GLY A 242 9.70 -3.55 31.64
C GLY A 242 10.01 -3.41 33.13
N SER A 243 9.01 -3.67 33.96
CA SER A 243 9.17 -3.96 35.39
C SER A 243 10.24 -5.05 35.54
N GLY A 244 11.34 -4.71 36.20
CA GLY A 244 12.38 -5.67 36.56
C GLY A 244 11.86 -6.72 37.55
N PRO A 245 12.43 -7.94 37.52
CA PRO A 245 12.56 -8.74 38.73
C PRO A 245 13.66 -8.18 39.64
#